data_AF-A0A9P0H8J2-F1
#
_entry.id   AF-A0A9P0H8J2-F1
#
_cell.length_a   1.000
_cell.length_b   1.000
_cell.length_c   1.000
_cell.angle_alpha   90.00
_cell.angle_beta   90.00
_cell.angle_gamma   90.00
#
_symmetry.space_group_name_H-M   'P 1'
#
loop_
_entity.id
_entity.type
_entity.pdbx_description
1 polymer ?
#
loop_
_entity_poly.entity_id
_entity_poly.type
_entity_poly.pdbx_seq_one_letter_code
_entity_poly.pdbx_strand_id
1 'polypeptide(L)'
;MAGIKTFFIVRTIVPYNAQSDVKDFNSDKDLEDFFEDKEVSFENGVITPVEDNGGRTGRKDSEDFKQRLRKDLMNRDGHRDLVKHTSFVTRSFKDKQREYNYTHNTESFSSISLIGCPLVIILTSIAQAFILPNDSTSIMSVGISSWFLIIITLFTIAEAFPNIFPEQLLYISKIMNYSVIMRRLLAVVFILVINFANFVDMTSCIVVGSNTSNCSTSDDPGEACLYPSYFSHMAVLVLIAAALPFQLSHIMKAALLFIIVDTHTFGNLYLIRKALDCEDLSFPADPARITPGKYTVSVMLGMICIGLMVLMRHMECASRVLFLWKTEAEEQRERASDMGRRNEALVYNILPPHVAVHFLGSRKRQHEELYSQSYAEVGVLFASMPNFSDFYSEETVNNQGLECLRFLNEVISDFDALLELPKFQDIIKIKTIGSTYMAASGLNPTRVVKPDDPTEVRWAHLALLVDFALELKKALQSINEQSFNHFVLKMGINHGPITAGVIGARKPHYDIWGNTVNVASRMESTGKAGCIQVTAETCEILQSFGYTFEQRGLVAVKGKGQLMTYYLIGKGGGGGVFTPQASPQPGGERIMETVKEEEEEEEAQAAADSDQTALLNNVSIKPISGLVDA
;
A
#
# COMPACT_ATOMS: atom_id res chain seq x y z
N MET A 1 36.29 24.43 -42.47
CA MET A 1 35.06 24.25 -41.67
C MET A 1 35.37 23.26 -40.56
N ALA A 2 35.79 23.75 -39.41
CA ALA A 2 36.14 22.92 -38.25
C ALA A 2 34.84 22.46 -37.58
N GLY A 3 34.64 21.14 -37.50
CA GLY A 3 33.46 20.53 -36.89
C GLY A 3 33.53 20.63 -35.37
N ILE A 4 32.67 21.46 -34.78
CA ILE A 4 32.39 21.45 -33.35
C ILE A 4 31.43 20.27 -33.11
N LYS A 5 31.92 19.22 -32.45
CA LYS A 5 31.06 18.17 -31.89
C LYS A 5 30.43 18.73 -30.62
N THR A 6 29.17 19.15 -30.70
CA THR A 6 28.37 19.56 -29.55
C THR A 6 28.08 18.31 -28.72
N PHE A 7 28.67 18.21 -27.52
CA PHE A 7 28.30 17.19 -26.55
C PHE A 7 26.94 17.58 -25.98
N PHE A 8 25.91 16.80 -26.31
CA PHE A 8 24.57 17.01 -25.75
C PHE A 8 24.58 16.62 -24.26
N ILE A 9 24.34 17.59 -23.39
CA ILE A 9 24.12 17.39 -21.95
C ILE A 9 22.64 17.01 -21.75
N VAL A 10 22.37 15.76 -21.34
CA VAL A 10 21.01 15.16 -21.37
C VAL A 10 20.44 14.84 -19.97
N ARG A 11 21.08 15.24 -18.87
CA ARG A 11 20.58 14.91 -17.53
C ARG A 11 19.48 15.88 -17.10
N THR A 12 18.26 15.36 -16.92
CA THR A 12 17.14 16.03 -16.21
C THR A 12 17.29 15.84 -14.71
N ILE A 13 16.77 16.77 -13.90
CA ILE A 13 16.75 16.62 -12.42
C ILE A 13 16.11 15.29 -12.07
N VAL A 14 16.81 14.47 -11.29
CA VAL A 14 16.30 13.19 -10.81
C VAL A 14 15.31 13.50 -9.69
N PRO A 15 14.00 13.20 -9.85
CA PRO A 15 13.09 13.31 -8.72
C PRO A 15 13.55 12.35 -7.61
N TYR A 16 13.32 12.73 -6.35
CA TYR A 16 13.62 11.86 -5.21
C TYR A 16 13.02 10.47 -5.44
N ASN A 17 13.91 9.48 -5.57
CA ASN A 17 13.55 8.14 -5.97
C ASN A 17 13.33 7.29 -4.72
N ALA A 18 12.15 7.43 -4.10
CA ALA A 18 11.65 6.39 -3.22
C ALA A 18 11.43 5.15 -4.10
N GLN A 19 12.15 4.07 -3.83
CA GLN A 19 12.19 2.82 -4.62
C GLN A 19 10.89 2.55 -5.39
N SER A 20 11.00 2.56 -6.71
CA SER A 20 9.92 2.51 -7.68
C SER A 20 9.40 1.08 -7.89
N ASP A 21 8.07 0.92 -7.92
CA ASP A 21 7.46 0.21 -9.06
C ASP A 21 5.98 0.57 -9.30
N VAL A 22 5.73 0.89 -10.58
CA VAL A 22 4.47 0.92 -11.36
C VAL A 22 3.54 2.17 -11.39
N LYS A 23 3.29 2.56 -12.66
CA LYS A 23 2.48 3.61 -13.32
C LYS A 23 0.96 3.31 -13.29
N ASP A 24 0.01 4.11 -13.78
CA ASP A 24 -0.42 5.50 -13.60
C ASP A 24 -1.91 5.53 -14.04
N PHE A 25 -2.76 6.32 -13.34
CA PHE A 25 -3.93 7.10 -13.81
C PHE A 25 -5.17 7.15 -12.88
N ASN A 26 -5.33 8.37 -12.33
CA ASN A 26 -6.51 9.19 -12.02
C ASN A 26 -7.63 8.74 -11.07
N SER A 27 -7.48 9.26 -9.85
CA SER A 27 -8.41 10.09 -9.06
C SER A 27 -9.84 9.57 -8.81
N ASP A 28 -10.08 9.20 -7.55
CA ASP A 28 -11.06 9.95 -6.74
C ASP A 28 -10.63 9.92 -5.27
N LYS A 29 -10.87 11.06 -4.60
CA LYS A 29 -10.43 11.36 -3.24
C LYS A 29 -11.25 10.57 -2.21
N ASP A 30 -10.60 10.40 -1.06
CA ASP A 30 -11.11 9.89 0.23
C ASP A 30 -10.94 8.39 0.38
N LEU A 31 -9.82 7.91 0.95
CA LEU A 31 -9.74 6.62 1.68
C LEU A 31 -8.34 6.37 2.29
N GLU A 32 -7.89 7.25 3.19
CA GLU A 32 -6.70 6.99 4.02
C GLU A 32 -7.08 7.03 5.50
N ASP A 33 -7.41 5.87 6.01
CA ASP A 33 -7.05 5.34 7.33
C ASP A 33 -7.66 3.93 7.39
N PHE A 34 -7.05 3.01 8.13
CA PHE A 34 -7.27 1.54 8.15
C PHE A 34 -6.29 0.76 7.27
N PHE A 35 -5.14 0.38 7.82
CA PHE A 35 -4.91 -0.98 8.34
C PHE A 35 -3.42 -1.19 8.63
N GLU A 36 -2.94 -0.72 9.79
CA GLU A 36 -1.92 -1.46 10.52
C GLU A 36 -2.64 -2.28 11.60
N ASP A 37 -2.64 -3.60 11.46
CA ASP A 37 -2.72 -4.48 12.63
C ASP A 37 -1.69 -5.60 12.46
N LYS A 38 -0.75 -5.53 13.39
CA LYS A 38 0.37 -6.40 13.71
C LYS A 38 0.09 -7.90 13.49
N GLU A 39 1.04 -8.56 12.83
CA GLU A 39 1.36 -9.94 13.14
C GLU A 39 1.82 -10.03 14.60
N VAL A 40 1.12 -10.84 15.39
CA VAL A 40 1.45 -11.15 16.77
C VAL A 40 2.40 -12.35 16.79
N SER A 41 3.64 -12.12 17.18
CA SER A 41 4.50 -13.12 17.82
C SER A 41 4.40 -12.95 19.34
N PHE A 42 4.11 -14.05 20.04
CA PHE A 42 4.13 -14.12 21.50
C PHE A 42 5.53 -14.49 21.98
N GLU A 43 6.13 -13.68 22.85
CA GLU A 43 6.78 -14.16 24.08
C GLU A 43 7.12 -13.02 25.08
N ASN A 44 6.54 -13.17 26.28
CA ASN A 44 6.97 -12.75 27.63
C ASN A 44 7.74 -11.43 27.86
N GLY A 45 7.08 -10.49 28.57
CA GLY A 45 7.77 -9.41 29.30
C GLY A 45 6.83 -8.34 29.87
N VAL A 46 6.62 -8.36 31.18
CA VAL A 46 5.84 -7.39 31.98
C VAL A 46 6.43 -5.98 31.91
N ILE A 47 5.65 -4.94 31.55
CA ILE A 47 5.75 -3.55 32.08
C ILE A 47 4.35 -2.85 32.07
N THR A 48 4.10 -2.08 33.13
CA THR A 48 2.91 -1.32 33.62
C THR A 48 2.24 -0.32 32.66
N PRO A 49 0.98 0.09 32.92
CA PRO A 49 0.20 0.94 32.02
C PRO A 49 0.58 2.42 32.14
N VAL A 50 0.84 3.06 31.00
CA VAL A 50 0.77 4.53 30.84
C VAL A 50 -0.56 4.82 30.13
N GLU A 51 -1.38 5.69 30.74
CA GLU A 51 -2.68 6.11 30.21
C GLU A 51 -2.52 6.80 28.85
N ASP A 52 -2.99 6.15 27.78
CA ASP A 52 -3.19 6.76 26.47
C ASP A 52 -4.69 7.09 26.29
N ASN A 53 -5.03 8.37 26.42
CA ASN A 53 -6.39 8.88 26.25
C ASN A 53 -6.72 9.24 24.78
N GLY A 54 -5.90 8.81 23.80
CA GLY A 54 -6.05 9.18 22.38
C GLY A 54 -6.84 8.21 21.49
N GLY A 55 -7.15 6.98 21.93
CA GLY A 55 -7.61 5.90 21.04
C GLY A 55 -9.10 5.89 20.63
N ARG A 56 -9.94 6.83 21.10
CA ARG A 56 -11.40 6.75 20.94
C ARG A 56 -11.95 7.35 19.64
N THR A 57 -11.24 8.26 19.00
CA THR A 57 -11.74 9.03 17.83
C THR A 57 -11.36 8.39 16.49
N GLY A 58 -10.14 7.89 16.30
CA GLY A 58 -9.76 7.17 15.06
C GLY A 58 -10.55 5.88 14.87
N ARG A 59 -10.92 5.20 15.97
CA ARG A 59 -11.80 4.03 15.95
C ARG A 59 -13.24 4.38 15.56
N LYS A 60 -13.69 5.62 15.81
CA LYS A 60 -15.05 6.06 15.48
C LYS A 60 -15.18 6.43 14.01
N ASP A 61 -14.19 7.15 13.48
CA ASP A 61 -14.12 7.53 12.06
C ASP A 61 -13.94 6.27 11.17
N SER A 62 -13.23 5.25 11.66
CA SER A 62 -13.18 3.89 11.07
C SER A 62 -14.53 3.24 10.88
N GLU A 63 -15.30 3.22 11.97
CA GLU A 63 -16.53 2.45 12.05
C GLU A 63 -17.58 3.16 11.22
N ASP A 64 -17.58 4.49 11.22
CA ASP A 64 -18.39 5.31 10.33
C ASP A 64 -18.02 5.09 8.85
N PHE A 65 -16.73 5.01 8.51
CA PHE A 65 -16.27 4.69 7.16
C PHE A 65 -16.69 3.28 6.72
N LYS A 66 -16.44 2.25 7.55
CA LYS A 66 -16.89 0.87 7.32
C LYS A 66 -18.40 0.78 7.22
N GLN A 67 -19.14 1.58 7.99
CA GLN A 67 -20.60 1.61 7.98
C GLN A 67 -21.13 2.31 6.72
N ARG A 68 -20.48 3.36 6.23
CA ARG A 68 -20.76 3.98 4.91
C ARG A 68 -20.44 3.03 3.77
N LEU A 69 -19.27 2.38 3.79
CA LEU A 69 -18.90 1.39 2.78
C LEU A 69 -19.88 0.21 2.78
N ARG A 70 -20.26 -0.32 3.96
CA ARG A 70 -21.32 -1.33 4.06
C ARG A 70 -22.65 -0.81 3.50
N LYS A 71 -23.03 0.43 3.79
CA LYS A 71 -24.29 1.01 3.31
C LYS A 71 -24.29 1.18 1.80
N ASP A 72 -23.18 1.62 1.20
CA ASP A 72 -23.04 1.76 -0.24
C ASP A 72 -22.96 0.41 -0.95
N LEU A 73 -22.28 -0.58 -0.35
CA LEU A 73 -22.25 -1.96 -0.84
C LEU A 73 -23.64 -2.62 -0.77
N MET A 74 -24.44 -2.32 0.26
CA MET A 74 -25.82 -2.82 0.43
C MET A 74 -26.82 -2.10 -0.46
N ASN A 75 -26.58 -0.82 -0.78
CA ASN A 75 -27.39 -0.03 -1.72
C ASN A 75 -27.07 -0.35 -3.18
N ARG A 76 -25.92 -0.96 -3.47
CA ARG A 76 -25.54 -1.36 -4.83
C ARG A 76 -26.24 -2.67 -5.17
N ASP A 77 -27.09 -2.65 -6.20
CA ASP A 77 -27.72 -3.85 -6.75
C ASP A 77 -26.67 -4.76 -7.42
N GLY A 78 -25.86 -5.46 -6.62
CA GLY A 78 -24.80 -6.35 -7.11
C GLY A 78 -25.33 -7.44 -8.04
N HIS A 79 -26.61 -7.77 -7.94
CA HIS A 79 -27.30 -8.69 -8.85
C HIS A 79 -27.46 -8.13 -10.27
N ARG A 80 -27.70 -6.83 -10.42
CA ARG A 80 -27.85 -6.17 -11.73
C ARG A 80 -26.51 -6.05 -12.44
N ASP A 81 -25.44 -5.84 -11.69
CA ASP A 81 -24.08 -5.80 -12.23
C ASP A 81 -23.55 -7.20 -12.56
N LEU A 82 -23.88 -8.23 -11.76
CA LEU A 82 -23.54 -9.62 -12.07
C LEU A 82 -24.10 -10.07 -13.44
N VAL A 83 -25.35 -9.69 -13.77
CA VAL A 83 -26.00 -10.06 -15.04
C VAL A 83 -25.26 -9.47 -16.26
N LYS A 84 -24.60 -8.31 -16.12
CA LYS A 84 -23.79 -7.73 -17.21
C LYS A 84 -22.55 -8.58 -17.51
N HIS A 85 -21.93 -9.12 -16.46
CA HIS A 85 -20.65 -9.83 -16.51
C HIS A 85 -20.75 -11.36 -16.62
N THR A 86 -21.94 -11.95 -16.54
CA THR A 86 -22.14 -13.41 -16.55
C THR A 86 -23.00 -13.89 -17.73
N SER A 87 -22.87 -15.16 -18.09
CA SER A 87 -23.77 -15.83 -19.03
C SER A 87 -25.12 -16.16 -18.35
N PHE A 88 -26.21 -16.20 -19.13
CA PHE A 88 -27.54 -16.45 -18.57
C PHE A 88 -27.71 -17.88 -18.01
N VAL A 89 -27.15 -18.87 -18.72
CA VAL A 89 -27.36 -20.30 -18.41
C VAL A 89 -26.28 -20.85 -17.48
N THR A 90 -25.00 -20.68 -17.81
CA THR A 90 -23.92 -21.24 -16.99
C THR A 90 -23.55 -20.34 -15.81
N ARG A 91 -23.97 -19.08 -15.84
CA ARG A 91 -23.58 -18.03 -14.87
C ARG A 91 -22.07 -17.81 -14.75
N SER A 92 -21.28 -18.42 -15.62
CA SER A 92 -19.85 -18.16 -15.78
C SER A 92 -19.60 -16.71 -16.17
N PHE A 93 -18.51 -16.14 -15.67
CA PHE A 93 -18.05 -14.83 -16.10
C PHE A 93 -17.72 -14.86 -17.59
N LYS A 94 -18.11 -13.80 -18.32
CA LYS A 94 -17.80 -13.65 -19.75
C LYS A 94 -16.29 -13.51 -19.99
N ASP A 95 -15.60 -12.92 -19.02
CA ASP A 95 -14.15 -12.82 -19.00
C ASP A 95 -13.54 -14.14 -18.49
N LYS A 96 -12.74 -14.77 -19.36
CA LYS A 96 -12.06 -16.05 -19.08
C LYS A 96 -11.09 -15.95 -17.92
N GLN A 97 -10.41 -14.82 -17.75
CA GLN A 97 -9.43 -14.64 -16.68
C GLN A 97 -10.11 -14.50 -15.32
N ARG A 98 -11.23 -13.76 -15.27
CA ARG A 98 -12.07 -13.68 -14.06
C ARG A 98 -12.69 -15.03 -13.69
N GLU A 99 -13.15 -15.82 -14.66
CA GLU A 99 -13.67 -17.17 -14.39
C GLU A 99 -12.57 -18.13 -13.89
N TYR A 100 -11.36 -18.01 -14.44
CA TYR A 100 -10.20 -18.76 -13.96
C TYR A 100 -9.87 -18.40 -12.50
N ASN A 101 -9.80 -17.11 -12.19
CA ASN A 101 -9.53 -16.61 -10.84
C ASN A 101 -10.63 -17.01 -9.85
N TYR A 102 -11.91 -16.90 -10.23
CA TYR A 102 -13.03 -17.39 -9.41
C TYR A 102 -12.92 -18.88 -9.12
N THR A 103 -12.55 -19.69 -10.12
CA THR A 103 -12.45 -21.14 -9.99
C THR A 103 -11.26 -21.57 -9.11
N HIS A 104 -10.16 -20.81 -9.16
CA HIS A 104 -8.98 -21.03 -8.33
C HIS A 104 -9.08 -20.41 -6.94
N ASN A 105 -9.92 -19.40 -6.74
CA ASN A 105 -10.11 -18.77 -5.44
C ASN A 105 -10.70 -19.78 -4.45
N THR A 106 -9.90 -20.18 -3.48
CA THR A 106 -10.30 -21.10 -2.42
C THR A 106 -10.97 -20.32 -1.31
N GLU A 107 -12.22 -20.67 -0.99
CA GLU A 107 -12.78 -20.27 0.30
C GLU A 107 -12.18 -21.16 1.38
N SER A 108 -11.64 -20.54 2.44
CA SER A 108 -10.94 -21.21 3.55
C SER A 108 -11.75 -22.30 4.25
N PHE A 109 -13.07 -22.34 4.03
CA PHE A 109 -13.99 -23.32 4.63
C PHE A 109 -14.66 -24.26 3.61
N SER A 110 -14.20 -24.27 2.35
CA SER A 110 -14.80 -25.10 1.29
C SER A 110 -14.81 -26.59 1.65
N SER A 111 -13.75 -27.10 2.28
CA SER A 111 -13.61 -28.51 2.66
C SER A 111 -14.54 -28.93 3.82
N ILE A 112 -14.99 -27.99 4.65
CA ILE A 112 -15.93 -28.26 5.76
C ILE A 112 -17.30 -28.68 5.21
N SER A 113 -17.70 -28.17 4.03
CA SER A 113 -18.98 -28.52 3.41
C SER A 113 -19.11 -30.02 3.07
N LEU A 114 -17.99 -30.74 2.95
CA LEU A 114 -17.98 -32.18 2.68
C LEU A 114 -18.37 -33.03 3.90
N ILE A 115 -18.38 -32.47 5.12
CA ILE A 115 -18.80 -33.16 6.36
C ILE A 115 -20.28 -33.57 6.31
N GLY A 116 -21.10 -32.89 5.51
CA GLY A 116 -22.52 -33.21 5.39
C GLY A 116 -22.78 -34.66 4.94
N CYS A 117 -21.97 -35.18 4.02
CA CYS A 117 -22.12 -36.54 3.49
C CYS A 117 -21.89 -37.65 4.53
N PRO A 118 -20.76 -37.68 5.28
CA PRO A 118 -20.56 -38.66 6.34
C PRO A 118 -21.54 -38.47 7.51
N LEU A 119 -22.00 -37.24 7.78
CA LEU A 119 -23.03 -37.03 8.80
C LEU A 119 -24.36 -37.69 8.40
N VAL A 120 -24.79 -37.50 7.15
CA VAL A 120 -26.03 -38.13 6.66
C VAL A 120 -25.91 -39.65 6.66
N ILE A 121 -24.77 -40.23 6.23
CA ILE A 121 -24.64 -41.69 6.22
C ILE A 121 -24.63 -42.29 7.63
N ILE A 122 -24.07 -41.60 8.63
CA ILE A 122 -24.14 -42.04 10.03
C ILE A 122 -25.59 -42.03 10.52
N LEU A 123 -26.35 -40.97 10.20
CA LEU A 123 -27.76 -40.87 10.58
C LEU A 123 -28.60 -41.95 9.90
N THR A 124 -28.37 -42.22 8.62
CA THR A 124 -29.06 -43.30 7.90
C THR A 124 -28.69 -44.67 8.47
N SER A 125 -27.43 -44.88 8.87
CA SER A 125 -26.96 -46.10 9.53
C SER A 125 -27.71 -46.38 10.84
N ILE A 126 -27.82 -45.36 11.69
CA ILE A 126 -28.47 -45.48 13.00
C ILE A 126 -29.94 -45.84 12.79
N ALA A 127 -30.64 -45.11 11.93
CA ALA A 127 -32.06 -45.33 11.69
C ALA A 127 -32.31 -46.69 11.01
N GLN A 128 -31.42 -47.16 10.15
CA GLN A 128 -31.50 -48.51 9.58
C GLN A 128 -31.28 -49.62 10.61
N ALA A 129 -30.34 -49.45 11.54
CA ALA A 129 -30.10 -50.42 12.61
C ALA A 129 -31.34 -50.65 13.51
N PHE A 130 -32.21 -49.65 13.62
CA PHE A 130 -33.49 -49.78 14.33
C PHE A 130 -34.60 -50.44 13.48
N ILE A 131 -34.63 -50.21 12.16
CA ILE A 131 -35.75 -50.64 11.30
C ILE A 131 -35.51 -52.04 10.70
N LEU A 132 -34.29 -52.36 10.28
CA LEU A 132 -33.92 -53.67 9.71
C LEU A 132 -32.66 -54.22 10.42
N PRO A 133 -32.76 -54.70 11.68
CA PRO A 133 -31.61 -55.12 12.47
C PRO A 133 -30.90 -56.39 11.95
N ASN A 134 -31.60 -57.23 11.18
CA ASN A 134 -31.11 -58.56 10.77
C ASN A 134 -30.68 -58.65 9.30
N ASP A 135 -30.79 -57.57 8.52
CA ASP A 135 -30.33 -57.60 7.11
C ASP A 135 -28.82 -57.36 6.99
N SER A 136 -28.08 -58.46 6.81
CA SER A 136 -26.63 -58.45 6.67
C SER A 136 -26.12 -57.66 5.45
N THR A 137 -26.91 -57.58 4.37
CA THR A 137 -26.47 -56.93 3.12
C THR A 137 -26.45 -55.41 3.26
N SER A 138 -27.51 -54.83 3.84
CA SER A 138 -27.62 -53.40 4.08
C SER A 138 -26.67 -52.94 5.19
N ILE A 139 -26.45 -53.74 6.25
CA ILE A 139 -25.44 -53.43 7.30
C ILE A 139 -24.02 -53.38 6.73
N MET A 140 -23.65 -54.33 5.86
CA MET A 140 -22.34 -54.32 5.20
C MET A 140 -22.18 -53.12 4.25
N SER A 141 -23.18 -52.83 3.42
CA SER A 141 -23.17 -51.71 2.47
C SER A 141 -22.92 -50.37 3.19
N VAL A 142 -23.68 -50.12 4.24
CA VAL A 142 -23.60 -48.87 5.00
C VAL A 142 -22.32 -48.78 5.82
N GLY A 143 -21.87 -49.89 6.42
CA GLY A 143 -20.61 -49.94 7.16
C GLY A 143 -19.40 -49.62 6.28
N ILE A 144 -19.31 -50.22 5.09
CA ILE A 144 -18.22 -49.97 4.14
C ILE A 144 -18.26 -48.52 3.63
N SER A 145 -19.45 -48.02 3.27
CA SER A 145 -19.62 -46.67 2.75
C SER A 145 -19.31 -45.62 3.81
N SER A 146 -19.73 -45.82 5.06
CA SER A 146 -19.42 -44.93 6.19
C SER A 146 -17.91 -44.87 6.46
N TRP A 147 -17.24 -46.03 6.54
CA TRP A 147 -15.78 -46.10 6.69
C TRP A 147 -15.04 -45.35 5.58
N PHE A 148 -15.44 -45.58 4.33
CA PHE A 148 -14.81 -44.94 3.17
C PHE A 148 -14.98 -43.41 3.19
N LEU A 149 -16.19 -42.91 3.45
CA LEU A 149 -16.46 -41.47 3.48
C LEU A 149 -15.79 -40.77 4.66
N ILE A 150 -15.71 -41.41 5.83
CA ILE A 150 -14.99 -40.87 7.00
C ILE A 150 -13.50 -40.73 6.70
N ILE A 151 -12.87 -41.78 6.14
CA ILE A 151 -11.44 -41.75 5.78
C ILE A 151 -11.16 -40.59 4.82
N ILE A 152 -11.93 -40.47 3.73
CA ILE A 152 -11.72 -39.39 2.76
C ILE A 152 -11.94 -38.02 3.40
N THR A 153 -12.95 -37.89 4.25
CA THR A 153 -13.25 -36.62 4.93
C THR A 153 -12.08 -36.18 5.82
N LEU A 154 -11.45 -37.12 6.54
CA LEU A 154 -10.26 -36.86 7.36
C LEU A 154 -9.10 -36.33 6.51
N PHE A 155 -8.86 -36.89 5.31
CA PHE A 155 -7.84 -36.39 4.39
C PHE A 155 -8.14 -34.96 3.88
N THR A 156 -9.41 -34.62 3.66
CA THR A 156 -9.78 -33.29 3.15
C THR A 156 -9.78 -32.16 4.18
N ILE A 157 -10.09 -32.49 5.44
CA ILE A 157 -10.29 -31.52 6.52
C ILE A 157 -9.00 -31.19 7.25
N ALA A 158 -7.95 -32.02 7.12
CA ALA A 158 -6.70 -31.82 7.85
C ALA A 158 -6.14 -30.39 7.69
N GLU A 159 -6.23 -29.79 6.50
CA GLU A 159 -5.82 -28.40 6.26
C GLU A 159 -6.58 -27.35 7.11
N ALA A 160 -7.84 -27.59 7.44
CA ALA A 160 -8.65 -26.67 8.25
C ALA A 160 -8.26 -26.67 9.75
N PHE A 161 -7.60 -27.74 10.22
CA PHE A 161 -7.18 -27.88 11.61
C PHE A 161 -5.69 -28.24 11.70
N PRO A 162 -4.78 -27.31 11.36
CA PRO A 162 -3.34 -27.58 11.30
C PRO A 162 -2.74 -28.04 12.64
N ASN A 163 -3.36 -27.68 13.77
CA ASN A 163 -2.86 -28.01 15.09
C ASN A 163 -3.23 -29.42 15.58
N ILE A 164 -4.14 -30.12 14.89
CA ILE A 164 -4.70 -31.43 15.34
C ILE A 164 -4.07 -32.61 14.58
N PHE A 165 -3.63 -32.38 13.34
CA PHE A 165 -3.22 -33.46 12.43
C PHE A 165 -1.70 -33.50 12.19
N PRO A 166 -1.12 -34.67 11.87
CA PRO A 166 0.31 -34.79 11.59
C PRO A 166 0.71 -34.10 10.27
N GLU A 167 1.94 -33.59 10.22
CA GLU A 167 2.56 -32.88 9.07
C GLU A 167 2.36 -33.60 7.72
N GLN A 168 2.49 -34.94 7.70
CA GLN A 168 2.33 -35.75 6.50
C GLN A 168 0.90 -35.69 5.94
N LEU A 169 -0.10 -35.68 6.81
CA LEU A 169 -1.51 -35.60 6.43
C LEU A 169 -1.85 -34.19 5.94
N LEU A 170 -1.28 -33.16 6.56
CA LEU A 170 -1.43 -31.76 6.14
C LEU A 170 -0.88 -31.54 4.74
N TYR A 171 0.27 -32.13 4.41
CA TYR A 171 0.86 -32.05 3.07
C TYR A 171 -0.04 -32.71 2.00
N ILE A 172 -0.55 -33.91 2.26
CA ILE A 172 -1.45 -34.63 1.35
C ILE A 172 -2.76 -33.85 1.17
N SER A 173 -3.32 -33.32 2.26
CA SER A 173 -4.54 -32.51 2.26
C SER A 173 -4.38 -31.25 1.40
N LYS A 174 -3.25 -30.53 1.54
CA LYS A 174 -2.92 -29.36 0.72
C LYS A 174 -2.84 -29.70 -0.76
N ILE A 175 -2.18 -30.80 -1.14
CA ILE A 175 -2.11 -31.23 -2.55
C ILE A 175 -3.51 -31.52 -3.10
N MET A 176 -4.33 -32.25 -2.33
CA MET A 176 -5.69 -32.59 -2.73
C MET A 176 -6.58 -31.35 -2.89
N ASN A 177 -6.49 -30.39 -1.97
CA ASN A 177 -7.32 -29.17 -1.97
C ASN A 177 -6.83 -28.10 -2.96
N TYR A 178 -5.55 -28.12 -3.33
CA TYR A 178 -4.96 -27.21 -4.31
C TYR A 178 -5.50 -27.43 -5.73
N SER A 179 -5.67 -28.69 -6.15
CA SER A 179 -6.18 -29.00 -7.48
C SER A 179 -7.70 -28.90 -7.55
N VAL A 180 -8.21 -27.96 -8.35
CA VAL A 180 -9.65 -27.79 -8.62
C VAL A 180 -10.29 -29.08 -9.15
N ILE A 181 -9.56 -29.82 -10.01
CA ILE A 181 -10.06 -31.06 -10.61
C ILE A 181 -10.24 -32.12 -9.53
N MET A 182 -9.22 -32.31 -8.67
CA MET A 182 -9.29 -33.30 -7.59
C MET A 182 -10.42 -32.99 -6.61
N ARG A 183 -10.55 -31.72 -6.22
CA ARG A 183 -11.61 -31.26 -5.33
C ARG A 183 -13.01 -31.54 -5.90
N ARG A 184 -13.24 -31.26 -7.19
CA ARG A 184 -14.51 -31.55 -7.88
C ARG A 184 -14.77 -33.06 -7.98
N LEU A 185 -13.76 -33.84 -8.37
CA LEU A 185 -13.88 -35.30 -8.47
C LEU A 185 -14.25 -35.91 -7.12
N LEU A 186 -13.63 -35.41 -6.05
CA LEU A 186 -13.89 -35.89 -4.70
C LEU A 186 -15.35 -35.65 -4.30
N ALA A 187 -15.86 -34.42 -4.48
CA ALA A 187 -17.25 -34.10 -4.19
C ALA A 187 -18.25 -34.97 -4.98
N VAL A 188 -17.95 -35.28 -6.25
CA VAL A 188 -18.76 -36.22 -7.06
C VAL A 188 -18.73 -37.63 -6.46
N VAL A 189 -17.54 -38.13 -6.07
CA VAL A 189 -17.40 -39.45 -5.44
C VAL A 189 -18.20 -39.55 -4.15
N PHE A 190 -18.15 -38.53 -3.29
CA PHE A 190 -18.95 -38.47 -2.06
C PHE A 190 -20.45 -38.66 -2.35
N ILE A 191 -20.98 -37.94 -3.34
CA ILE A 191 -22.41 -37.98 -3.70
C ILE A 191 -22.79 -39.32 -4.33
N LEU A 192 -21.93 -39.90 -5.19
CA LEU A 192 -22.22 -41.19 -5.81
C LEU A 192 -22.19 -42.34 -4.80
N VAL A 193 -21.25 -42.33 -3.85
CA VAL A 193 -21.14 -43.37 -2.82
C VAL A 193 -22.37 -43.35 -1.90
N ILE A 194 -22.80 -42.18 -1.43
CA ILE A 194 -23.99 -42.09 -0.57
C ILE A 194 -25.29 -42.47 -1.31
N ASN A 195 -25.41 -42.12 -2.60
CA ASN A 195 -26.53 -42.54 -3.44
C ASN A 195 -26.53 -44.05 -3.66
N PHE A 196 -25.36 -44.63 -3.94
CA PHE A 196 -25.21 -46.07 -4.14
C PHE A 196 -25.56 -46.85 -2.86
N ALA A 197 -25.06 -46.40 -1.70
CA ALA A 197 -25.38 -47.03 -0.42
C ALA A 197 -26.90 -47.08 -0.18
N ASN A 198 -27.58 -45.93 -0.34
CA ASN A 198 -29.02 -45.85 -0.13
C ASN A 198 -29.82 -46.69 -1.13
N PHE A 199 -29.37 -46.74 -2.39
CA PHE A 199 -29.99 -47.59 -3.41
C PHE A 199 -29.79 -49.09 -3.13
N VAL A 200 -28.62 -49.50 -2.61
CA VAL A 200 -28.41 -50.89 -2.19
C VAL A 200 -29.35 -51.25 -1.03
N ASP A 201 -29.50 -50.36 -0.03
CA ASP A 201 -30.42 -50.57 1.09
C ASP A 201 -31.87 -50.73 0.62
N MET A 202 -32.25 -49.95 -0.39
CA MET A 202 -33.53 -50.06 -1.07
C MET A 202 -33.72 -51.46 -1.71
N THR A 203 -32.67 -52.06 -2.29
CA THR A 203 -32.79 -53.40 -2.88
C THR A 203 -32.98 -54.53 -1.87
N SER A 204 -32.54 -54.36 -0.62
CA SER A 204 -32.75 -55.35 0.44
C SER A 204 -34.23 -55.64 0.71
N CYS A 205 -35.10 -54.64 0.49
CA CYS A 205 -36.55 -54.77 0.64
C CYS A 205 -37.19 -55.65 -0.47
N ILE A 206 -36.50 -55.90 -1.61
CA ILE A 206 -37.01 -56.70 -2.73
C ILE A 206 -37.07 -58.19 -2.39
N VAL A 207 -36.00 -58.72 -1.77
CA VAL A 207 -35.83 -60.16 -1.48
C VAL A 207 -36.91 -60.67 -0.52
N VAL A 208 -37.36 -59.78 0.36
CA VAL A 208 -38.43 -60.04 1.33
C VAL A 208 -39.82 -60.03 0.67
N GLY A 209 -40.06 -59.12 -0.28
CA GLY A 209 -41.34 -58.98 -0.98
C GLY A 209 -41.65 -60.06 -2.03
N SER A 210 -40.69 -60.93 -2.41
CA SER A 210 -40.97 -62.06 -3.29
C SER A 210 -41.69 -63.22 -2.59
N ASN A 211 -41.58 -63.31 -1.27
CA ASN A 211 -42.09 -64.44 -0.48
C ASN A 211 -43.51 -64.21 0.08
N THR A 212 -44.05 -63.00 -0.03
CA THR A 212 -45.35 -62.60 0.52
C THR A 212 -46.33 -62.21 -0.59
N SER A 213 -47.02 -63.21 -1.16
CA SER A 213 -48.07 -62.98 -2.19
C SER A 213 -49.39 -62.48 -1.61
N ASN A 214 -49.64 -62.73 -0.33
CA ASN A 214 -50.71 -62.13 0.45
C ASN A 214 -50.02 -61.23 1.47
N CYS A 215 -50.39 -59.95 1.59
CA CYS A 215 -49.83 -58.97 2.54
C CYS A 215 -50.15 -59.33 4.01
N SER A 216 -49.93 -60.58 4.42
CA SER A 216 -50.10 -61.11 5.77
C SER A 216 -48.82 -60.86 6.56
N THR A 217 -48.95 -60.12 7.66
CA THR A 217 -47.89 -59.83 8.61
C THR A 217 -47.38 -61.13 9.23
N SER A 218 -46.13 -61.50 8.93
CA SER A 218 -45.40 -62.48 9.74
C SER A 218 -45.03 -61.83 11.08
N ASP A 219 -45.20 -62.56 12.19
CA ASP A 219 -44.92 -62.09 13.56
C ASP A 219 -43.42 -61.86 13.84
N ASP A 220 -42.53 -62.09 12.87
CA ASP A 220 -41.09 -61.87 13.01
C ASP A 220 -40.69 -60.47 12.45
N PRO A 221 -40.34 -59.49 13.31
CA PRO A 221 -39.97 -58.14 12.90
C PRO A 221 -38.69 -58.06 12.05
N GLY A 222 -37.94 -59.16 11.89
CA GLY A 222 -36.75 -59.24 11.05
C GLY A 222 -36.98 -59.69 9.61
N GLU A 223 -38.16 -60.26 9.28
CA GLU A 223 -38.38 -60.92 7.98
C GLU A 223 -39.23 -60.12 6.99
N ALA A 224 -39.89 -59.02 7.42
CA ALA A 224 -40.79 -58.23 6.58
C ALA A 224 -40.36 -56.74 6.51
N CYS A 225 -40.25 -56.19 5.30
CA CYS A 225 -40.02 -54.76 5.06
C CYS A 225 -41.30 -53.97 5.37
N LEU A 226 -41.52 -53.66 6.66
CA LEU A 226 -42.79 -53.10 7.17
C LEU A 226 -43.07 -51.66 6.71
N TYR A 227 -42.02 -50.85 6.49
CA TYR A 227 -42.13 -49.42 6.14
C TYR A 227 -41.22 -49.05 4.96
N PRO A 228 -41.52 -49.49 3.73
CA PRO A 228 -40.68 -49.24 2.56
C PRO A 228 -40.63 -47.76 2.14
N SER A 229 -41.63 -46.94 2.50
CA SER A 229 -41.61 -45.48 2.29
C SER A 229 -40.41 -44.78 2.95
N TYR A 230 -39.82 -45.36 4.01
CA TYR A 230 -38.66 -44.82 4.71
C TYR A 230 -37.43 -44.63 3.81
N PHE A 231 -37.17 -45.54 2.86
CA PHE A 231 -36.03 -45.41 1.94
C PHE A 231 -36.12 -44.15 1.08
N SER A 232 -37.34 -43.75 0.67
CA SER A 232 -37.57 -42.49 -0.03
C SER A 232 -37.35 -41.27 0.87
N HIS A 233 -37.61 -41.35 2.18
CA HIS A 233 -37.28 -40.28 3.13
C HIS A 233 -35.77 -40.18 3.37
N MET A 234 -35.05 -41.30 3.38
CA MET A 234 -33.58 -41.29 3.43
C MET A 234 -32.96 -40.70 2.17
N ALA A 235 -33.55 -40.96 1.00
CA ALA A 235 -33.15 -40.32 -0.25
C ALA A 235 -33.30 -38.79 -0.21
N VAL A 236 -34.25 -38.23 0.57
CA VAL A 236 -34.34 -36.78 0.81
C VAL A 236 -33.10 -36.25 1.54
N LEU A 237 -32.60 -36.97 2.55
CA LEU A 237 -31.36 -36.58 3.24
C LEU A 237 -30.16 -36.64 2.30
N VAL A 238 -30.13 -37.61 1.39
CA VAL A 238 -29.11 -37.71 0.33
C VAL A 238 -29.19 -36.52 -0.63
N LEU A 239 -30.39 -36.10 -1.04
CA LEU A 239 -30.58 -34.89 -1.86
C LEU A 239 -30.08 -33.63 -1.16
N ILE A 240 -30.36 -33.49 0.14
CA ILE A 240 -29.86 -32.36 0.95
C ILE A 240 -28.34 -32.40 1.04
N ALA A 241 -27.75 -33.56 1.33
CA ALA A 241 -26.29 -33.73 1.37
C ALA A 241 -25.62 -33.37 0.04
N ALA A 242 -26.23 -33.76 -1.09
CA ALA A 242 -25.71 -33.45 -2.42
C ALA A 242 -25.76 -31.94 -2.78
N ALA A 243 -26.59 -31.15 -2.10
CA ALA A 243 -26.66 -29.70 -2.32
C ALA A 243 -25.53 -28.92 -1.60
N LEU A 244 -24.98 -29.47 -0.51
CA LEU A 244 -24.03 -28.78 0.38
C LEU A 244 -22.64 -28.47 -0.21
N PRO A 245 -21.98 -29.36 -0.98
CA PRO A 245 -20.58 -29.14 -1.39
C PRO A 245 -20.37 -27.86 -2.21
N PHE A 246 -19.60 -26.88 -1.76
CA PHE A 246 -19.39 -25.61 -2.50
C PHE A 246 -18.52 -25.76 -3.76
N GLN A 247 -17.89 -26.92 -3.93
CA GLN A 247 -16.83 -27.16 -4.91
C GLN A 247 -17.36 -27.43 -6.33
N LEU A 248 -18.65 -27.77 -6.44
CA LEU A 248 -19.34 -28.11 -7.69
C LEU A 248 -20.14 -26.91 -8.22
N SER A 249 -20.16 -26.75 -9.55
CA SER A 249 -21.07 -25.79 -10.20
C SER A 249 -22.53 -26.21 -10.04
N HIS A 250 -23.47 -25.27 -10.09
CA HIS A 250 -24.90 -25.60 -9.98
C HIS A 250 -25.36 -26.57 -11.07
N ILE A 251 -24.77 -26.53 -12.28
CA ILE A 251 -25.09 -27.46 -13.37
C ILE A 251 -24.68 -28.89 -13.01
N MET A 252 -23.46 -29.07 -12.48
CA MET A 252 -23.00 -30.39 -12.05
C MET A 252 -23.85 -30.92 -10.89
N LYS A 253 -24.21 -30.06 -9.93
CA LYS A 253 -25.09 -30.46 -8.83
C LYS A 253 -26.49 -30.82 -9.32
N ALA A 254 -27.07 -30.04 -10.24
CA ALA A 254 -28.37 -30.34 -10.82
C ALA A 254 -28.36 -31.70 -11.53
N ALA A 255 -27.32 -32.01 -12.31
CA ALA A 255 -27.16 -33.32 -12.94
C ALA A 255 -27.11 -34.47 -11.91
N LEU A 256 -26.37 -34.28 -10.80
CA LEU A 256 -26.31 -35.29 -9.73
C LEU A 256 -27.65 -35.45 -8.99
N LEU A 257 -28.38 -34.37 -8.74
CA LEU A 257 -29.72 -34.45 -8.13
C LEU A 257 -30.71 -35.19 -9.04
N PHE A 258 -30.67 -34.97 -10.36
CA PHE A 258 -31.49 -35.74 -11.29
C PHE A 258 -31.14 -37.22 -11.26
N ILE A 259 -29.84 -37.58 -11.24
CA ILE A 259 -29.41 -38.97 -11.10
C ILE A 259 -29.98 -39.61 -9.82
N ILE A 260 -29.91 -38.92 -8.67
CA ILE A 260 -30.45 -39.42 -7.40
C ILE A 260 -31.97 -39.62 -7.48
N VAL A 261 -32.71 -38.64 -8.01
CA VAL A 261 -34.18 -38.74 -8.14
C VAL A 261 -34.56 -39.86 -9.10
N ASP A 262 -33.87 -39.99 -10.23
CA ASP A 262 -34.17 -41.02 -11.24
C ASP A 262 -33.90 -42.42 -10.70
N THR A 263 -32.78 -42.66 -9.99
CA THR A 263 -32.47 -43.96 -9.39
C THR A 263 -33.50 -44.38 -8.35
N HIS A 264 -33.91 -43.46 -7.47
CA HIS A 264 -34.88 -43.76 -6.42
C HIS A 264 -36.32 -43.85 -6.95
N THR A 265 -36.68 -43.05 -7.94
CA THR A 265 -37.98 -43.15 -8.63
C THR A 265 -38.09 -44.47 -9.37
N PHE A 266 -37.02 -44.90 -10.05
CA PHE A 266 -36.95 -46.21 -10.68
C PHE A 266 -37.14 -47.32 -9.64
N GLY A 267 -36.44 -47.24 -8.50
CA GLY A 267 -36.61 -48.19 -7.42
C GLY A 267 -38.06 -48.24 -6.88
N ASN A 268 -38.70 -47.08 -6.71
CA ASN A 268 -40.05 -46.98 -6.15
C ASN A 268 -41.11 -47.57 -7.10
N LEU A 269 -40.96 -47.33 -8.40
CA LEU A 269 -41.94 -47.76 -9.41
C LEU A 269 -41.76 -49.21 -9.86
N TYR A 270 -40.53 -49.73 -9.84
CA TYR A 270 -40.20 -51.05 -10.40
C TYR A 270 -39.74 -52.05 -9.35
N LEU A 271 -38.87 -51.67 -8.41
CA LEU A 271 -38.23 -52.62 -7.48
C LEU A 271 -39.09 -52.90 -6.24
N ILE A 272 -39.54 -51.84 -5.54
CA ILE A 272 -40.30 -51.95 -4.29
C ILE A 272 -41.82 -51.84 -4.52
N ARG A 273 -42.28 -51.82 -5.77
CA ARG A 273 -43.70 -51.62 -6.12
C ARG A 273 -44.67 -52.45 -5.27
N LYS A 274 -44.40 -53.75 -5.12
CA LYS A 274 -45.27 -54.66 -4.35
C LYS A 274 -45.29 -54.34 -2.85
N ALA A 275 -44.15 -53.98 -2.29
CA ALA A 275 -44.05 -53.66 -0.86
C ALA A 275 -44.71 -52.32 -0.54
N LEU A 276 -44.62 -51.30 -1.43
CA LEU A 276 -45.39 -50.06 -1.28
C LEU A 276 -46.90 -50.28 -1.44
N ASP A 277 -47.30 -51.12 -2.40
CA ASP A 277 -48.71 -51.48 -2.57
C ASP A 277 -49.25 -52.23 -1.32
N CYS A 278 -48.42 -53.02 -0.62
CA CYS A 278 -48.79 -53.63 0.68
C CYS A 278 -48.79 -52.63 1.86
N GLU A 279 -47.88 -51.66 1.90
CA GLU A 279 -47.89 -50.58 2.93
C GLU A 279 -49.20 -49.77 2.86
N ASP A 280 -49.66 -49.46 1.65
CA ASP A 280 -50.93 -48.77 1.39
C ASP A 280 -52.16 -49.58 1.83
N LEU A 281 -52.09 -50.91 1.79
CA LEU A 281 -53.17 -51.81 2.22
C LEU A 281 -53.18 -52.04 3.74
N SER A 282 -52.00 -52.11 4.36
CA SER A 282 -51.84 -52.32 5.82
C SER A 282 -52.24 -51.11 6.66
N PHE A 283 -52.10 -49.90 6.10
CA PHE A 283 -52.51 -48.66 6.74
C PHE A 283 -53.53 -47.92 5.86
N PRO A 284 -54.82 -48.29 5.90
CA PRO A 284 -55.89 -47.52 5.26
C PRO A 284 -56.14 -46.24 6.07
N ALA A 285 -55.17 -45.33 6.05
CA ALA A 285 -55.29 -44.01 6.62
C ALA A 285 -55.68 -43.01 5.51
N ASP A 286 -56.77 -42.30 5.78
CA ASP A 286 -57.37 -41.17 5.06
C ASP A 286 -58.28 -41.45 3.84
N PRO A 287 -59.58 -41.11 3.93
CA PRO A 287 -60.50 -41.09 2.78
C PRO A 287 -60.15 -40.00 1.73
N ALA A 288 -59.08 -39.23 1.95
CA ALA A 288 -58.58 -38.18 1.05
C ALA A 288 -57.38 -38.63 0.18
N ARG A 289 -56.96 -39.91 0.25
CA ARG A 289 -55.80 -40.43 -0.50
C ARG A 289 -56.19 -40.75 -1.95
N ILE A 290 -55.95 -39.78 -2.85
CA ILE A 290 -56.37 -39.85 -4.27
C ILE A 290 -55.40 -40.69 -5.13
N THR A 291 -54.14 -40.85 -4.73
CA THR A 291 -53.08 -41.49 -5.53
C THR A 291 -52.31 -42.57 -4.76
N PRO A 292 -51.87 -43.67 -5.41
CA PRO A 292 -51.05 -44.71 -4.78
C PRO A 292 -49.73 -44.18 -4.21
N GLY A 293 -49.28 -44.76 -3.09
CA GLY A 293 -48.09 -44.34 -2.33
C GLY A 293 -46.81 -44.29 -3.16
N LYS A 294 -46.66 -45.15 -4.15
CA LYS A 294 -45.50 -45.15 -5.07
C LYS A 294 -45.34 -43.88 -5.89
N TYR A 295 -46.45 -43.24 -6.25
CA TYR A 295 -46.43 -41.97 -6.96
C TYR A 295 -46.25 -40.80 -5.99
N THR A 296 -46.80 -40.88 -4.78
CA THR A 296 -46.68 -39.78 -3.80
C THR A 296 -45.24 -39.59 -3.35
N VAL A 297 -44.51 -40.66 -3.00
CA VAL A 297 -43.11 -40.56 -2.59
C VAL A 297 -42.17 -40.15 -3.74
N SER A 298 -42.46 -40.60 -4.97
CA SER A 298 -41.69 -40.22 -6.15
C SER A 298 -41.90 -38.75 -6.53
N VAL A 299 -43.15 -38.26 -6.45
CA VAL A 299 -43.47 -36.83 -6.66
C VAL A 299 -42.85 -35.97 -5.56
N MET A 300 -42.82 -36.44 -4.31
CA MET A 300 -42.15 -35.74 -3.21
C MET A 300 -40.65 -35.52 -3.50
N LEU A 301 -39.93 -36.54 -3.97
CA LEU A 301 -38.52 -36.43 -4.36
C LEU A 301 -38.32 -35.41 -5.49
N GLY A 302 -39.19 -35.42 -6.50
CA GLY A 302 -39.17 -34.44 -7.58
C GLY A 302 -39.39 -33.00 -7.10
N MET A 303 -40.38 -32.77 -6.23
CA MET A 303 -40.67 -31.44 -5.68
C MET A 303 -39.52 -30.89 -4.84
N ILE A 304 -38.92 -31.72 -3.99
CA ILE A 304 -37.76 -31.34 -3.18
C ILE A 304 -36.54 -31.06 -4.08
N CYS A 305 -36.32 -31.86 -5.12
CA CYS A 305 -35.25 -31.63 -6.10
C CYS A 305 -35.41 -30.26 -6.79
N ILE A 306 -36.62 -29.90 -7.23
CA ILE A 306 -36.89 -28.57 -7.82
C ILE A 306 -36.58 -27.45 -6.82
N GLY A 307 -37.00 -27.59 -5.56
CA GLY A 307 -36.69 -26.63 -4.49
C GLY A 307 -35.19 -26.47 -4.26
N LEU A 308 -34.45 -27.58 -4.19
CA LEU A 308 -32.99 -27.58 -4.04
C LEU A 308 -32.28 -26.99 -5.26
N MET A 309 -32.74 -27.23 -6.49
CA MET A 309 -32.20 -26.60 -7.69
C MET A 309 -32.32 -25.07 -7.65
N VAL A 310 -33.46 -24.54 -7.20
CA VAL A 310 -33.65 -23.10 -7.02
C VAL A 310 -32.70 -22.55 -5.96
N LEU A 311 -32.57 -23.25 -4.83
CA LEU A 311 -31.65 -22.86 -3.75
C LEU A 311 -30.19 -22.87 -4.22
N MET A 312 -29.74 -23.90 -4.93
CA MET A 312 -28.37 -24.00 -5.44
C MET A 312 -28.05 -22.89 -6.45
N ARG A 313 -29.01 -22.54 -7.31
CA ARG A 313 -28.88 -21.41 -8.23
C ARG A 313 -28.74 -20.09 -7.47
N HIS A 314 -29.49 -19.91 -6.38
CA HIS A 314 -29.39 -18.73 -5.53
C HIS A 314 -28.03 -18.66 -4.81
N MET A 315 -27.54 -19.78 -4.27
CA MET A 315 -26.23 -19.86 -3.60
C MET A 315 -25.08 -19.55 -4.57
N GLU A 316 -25.10 -20.06 -5.80
CA GLU A 316 -24.08 -19.72 -6.80
C GLU A 316 -24.14 -18.24 -7.19
N CYS A 317 -25.33 -17.63 -7.23
CA CYS A 317 -25.48 -16.19 -7.39
C CYS A 317 -24.75 -15.43 -6.29
N ALA A 318 -25.06 -15.76 -5.04
CA ALA A 318 -24.50 -15.10 -3.88
C ALA A 318 -22.97 -15.22 -3.83
N SER A 319 -22.41 -16.41 -4.10
CA SER A 319 -20.96 -16.64 -4.12
C SER A 319 -20.26 -15.84 -5.23
N ARG A 320 -20.83 -15.78 -6.44
CA ARG A 320 -20.25 -14.98 -7.53
C ARG A 320 -20.33 -13.47 -7.28
N VAL A 321 -21.40 -12.98 -6.64
CA VAL A 321 -21.49 -11.57 -6.22
C VAL A 321 -20.45 -11.27 -5.14
N LEU A 322 -20.31 -12.15 -4.15
CA LEU A 322 -19.33 -12.00 -3.08
C LEU A 322 -17.90 -11.96 -3.63
N PHE A 323 -17.58 -12.83 -4.60
CA PHE A 323 -16.30 -12.80 -5.28
C PHE A 323 -16.05 -11.47 -6.00
N LEU A 324 -17.03 -10.98 -6.78
CA LEU A 324 -16.89 -9.69 -7.46
C LEU A 324 -16.65 -8.54 -6.48
N TRP A 325 -17.37 -8.51 -5.35
CA TRP A 325 -17.18 -7.49 -4.33
C TRP A 325 -15.83 -7.59 -3.65
N LYS A 326 -15.35 -8.81 -3.39
CA LYS A 326 -14.03 -9.04 -2.82
C LYS A 326 -12.93 -8.52 -3.76
N THR A 327 -12.96 -8.90 -5.03
CA THR A 327 -11.95 -8.48 -6.01
C THR A 327 -11.98 -6.97 -6.23
N GLU A 328 -13.17 -6.36 -6.34
CA GLU A 328 -13.28 -4.90 -6.48
C GLU A 328 -12.74 -4.18 -5.23
N ALA A 329 -13.05 -4.65 -4.03
CA ALA A 329 -12.55 -4.04 -2.79
C ALA A 329 -11.02 -4.16 -2.67
N GLU A 330 -10.44 -5.29 -3.06
CA GLU A 330 -8.99 -5.49 -3.13
C GLU A 330 -8.34 -4.53 -4.14
N GLU A 331 -8.93 -4.38 -5.33
CA GLU A 331 -8.44 -3.48 -6.37
C GLU A 331 -8.50 -2.01 -5.94
N GLN A 332 -9.59 -1.58 -5.28
CA GLN A 332 -9.70 -0.22 -4.74
C GLN A 332 -8.68 0.04 -3.63
N ARG A 333 -8.42 -0.97 -2.77
CA ARG A 333 -7.41 -0.88 -1.72
C ARG A 333 -6.00 -0.71 -2.28
N GLU A 334 -5.64 -1.49 -3.29
CA GLU A 334 -4.34 -1.40 -3.94
C GLU A 334 -4.14 -0.01 -4.57
N ARG A 335 -5.15 0.48 -5.31
CA ARG A 335 -5.13 1.82 -5.90
C ARG A 335 -4.97 2.93 -4.86
N ALA A 336 -5.66 2.83 -3.71
CA ALA A 336 -5.53 3.80 -2.63
C ALA A 336 -4.12 3.81 -2.04
N SER A 337 -3.56 2.63 -1.77
CA SER A 337 -2.19 2.48 -1.26
C SER A 337 -1.16 3.10 -2.22
N ASP A 338 -1.32 2.88 -3.52
CA ASP A 338 -0.39 3.40 -4.52
C ASP A 338 -0.48 4.93 -4.65
N MET A 339 -1.70 5.48 -4.60
CA MET A 339 -1.91 6.93 -4.58
C MET A 339 -1.27 7.57 -3.34
N GLY A 340 -1.39 6.92 -2.18
CA GLY A 340 -0.75 7.35 -0.94
C GLY A 340 0.77 7.46 -1.08
N ARG A 341 1.43 6.40 -1.59
CA ARG A 341 2.89 6.42 -1.82
C ARG A 341 3.34 7.51 -2.79
N ARG A 342 2.59 7.74 -3.89
CA ARG A 342 2.93 8.81 -4.86
C ARG A 342 2.76 10.20 -4.25
N ASN A 343 1.69 10.43 -3.50
CA ASN A 343 1.49 11.70 -2.80
C ASN A 343 2.60 11.94 -1.78
N GLU A 344 2.97 10.92 -1.01
CA GLU A 344 4.08 10.98 -0.05
C GLU A 344 5.41 11.33 -0.74
N ALA A 345 5.74 10.66 -1.86
CA ALA A 345 6.94 10.96 -2.63
C ALA A 345 6.96 12.42 -3.17
N LEU A 346 5.82 12.94 -3.61
CA LEU A 346 5.72 14.34 -4.04
C LEU A 346 5.94 15.32 -2.88
N VAL A 347 5.45 15.00 -1.68
CA VAL A 347 5.67 15.82 -0.48
C VAL A 347 7.15 15.86 -0.10
N TYR A 348 7.86 14.71 -0.12
CA TYR A 348 9.31 14.67 0.14
C TYR A 348 10.16 15.38 -0.93
N ASN A 349 9.66 15.51 -2.16
CA ASN A 349 10.32 16.29 -3.21
C ASN A 349 10.23 17.81 -2.97
N ILE A 350 9.20 18.28 -2.26
CA ILE A 350 8.96 19.72 -2.02
C ILE A 350 9.49 20.14 -0.65
N LEU A 351 9.37 19.27 0.35
CA LEU A 351 9.69 19.56 1.75
C LEU A 351 10.80 18.63 2.26
N PRO A 352 11.72 19.14 3.12
CA PRO A 352 12.71 18.29 3.76
C PRO A 352 12.04 17.14 4.55
N PRO A 353 12.68 15.96 4.68
CA PRO A 353 12.06 14.78 5.28
C PRO A 353 11.46 15.00 6.67
N HIS A 354 12.18 15.72 7.54
CA HIS A 354 11.70 16.00 8.90
C HIS A 354 10.47 16.92 8.94
N VAL A 355 10.30 17.79 7.94
CA VAL A 355 9.14 18.67 7.79
C VAL A 355 8.00 17.92 7.12
N ALA A 356 8.29 17.10 6.12
CA ALA A 356 7.30 16.27 5.43
C ALA A 356 6.57 15.33 6.40
N VAL A 357 7.28 14.65 7.30
CA VAL A 357 6.68 13.79 8.35
C VAL A 357 5.67 14.57 9.22
N HIS A 358 5.92 15.86 9.45
CA HIS A 358 5.02 16.71 10.22
C HIS A 358 3.72 17.04 9.47
N PHE A 359 3.71 17.01 8.13
CA PHE A 359 2.50 17.18 7.29
C PHE A 359 1.83 15.86 6.92
N LEU A 360 2.59 14.77 6.83
CA LEU A 360 2.09 13.42 6.52
C LEU A 360 1.55 12.68 7.75
N GLY A 361 2.01 13.03 8.96
CA GLY A 361 1.55 12.38 10.18
C GLY A 361 0.05 12.60 10.44
N SER A 362 -0.67 11.51 10.74
CA SER A 362 -2.14 11.40 10.89
C SER A 362 -2.77 12.20 12.06
N ARG A 363 -2.15 13.28 12.54
CA ARG A 363 -2.80 14.17 13.49
C ARG A 363 -3.65 15.17 12.72
N LYS A 364 -4.99 15.06 12.94
CA LYS A 364 -6.00 16.09 12.69
C LYS A 364 -5.40 17.48 12.89
N ARG A 365 -4.89 18.07 11.81
CA ARG A 365 -4.52 19.46 11.79
C ARG A 365 -5.71 20.28 11.37
N GLN A 366 -5.95 21.35 12.12
CA GLN A 366 -6.67 22.48 11.58
C GLN A 366 -5.80 23.02 10.43
N HIS A 367 -6.39 23.16 9.24
CA HIS A 367 -5.74 23.58 7.99
C HIS A 367 -5.04 24.97 8.05
N GLU A 368 -5.00 25.60 9.23
CA GLU A 368 -4.62 26.99 9.46
C GLU A 368 -3.31 27.15 10.26
N GLU A 369 -2.72 26.06 10.77
CA GLU A 369 -1.49 26.14 11.57
C GLU A 369 -0.23 26.20 10.68
N LEU A 370 0.43 27.35 10.64
CA LEU A 370 1.71 27.56 9.97
C LEU A 370 2.80 26.70 10.63
N TYR A 371 3.61 26.00 9.84
CA TYR A 371 4.82 25.36 10.36
C TYR A 371 5.94 26.39 10.51
N SER A 372 6.46 26.54 11.74
CA SER A 372 7.61 27.38 12.07
C SER A 372 8.42 26.76 13.19
N GLN A 373 9.75 26.76 13.06
CA GLN A 373 10.69 26.23 14.05
C GLN A 373 11.94 27.13 14.14
N SER A 374 12.37 27.43 15.37
CA SER A 374 13.58 28.21 15.63
C SER A 374 14.76 27.28 15.89
N TYR A 375 15.90 27.60 15.28
CA TYR A 375 17.16 26.86 15.42
C TYR A 375 18.26 27.82 15.86
N ALA A 376 19.02 27.45 16.90
CA ALA A 376 20.07 28.31 17.45
C ALA A 376 21.43 28.15 16.72
N GLU A 377 21.72 26.96 16.21
CA GLU A 377 23.03 26.56 15.69
C GLU A 377 22.92 26.04 14.27
N VAL A 378 22.92 26.95 13.29
CA VAL A 378 22.81 26.61 11.87
C VAL A 378 23.98 27.20 11.10
N GLY A 379 24.54 26.43 10.18
CA GLY A 379 25.48 26.92 9.17
C GLY A 379 24.74 27.18 7.86
N VAL A 380 25.00 28.30 7.20
CA VAL A 380 24.36 28.67 5.92
C VAL A 380 25.44 28.92 4.87
N LEU A 381 25.27 28.31 3.70
CA LEU A 381 26.13 28.42 2.53
C LEU A 381 25.33 29.06 1.37
N PHE A 382 25.93 30.08 0.76
CA PHE A 382 25.57 30.57 -0.56
C PHE A 382 26.72 30.30 -1.52
N ALA A 383 26.44 29.65 -2.65
CA ALA A 383 27.42 29.36 -3.69
C ALA A 383 26.89 29.84 -5.04
N SER A 384 27.47 30.91 -5.57
CA SER A 384 27.04 31.53 -6.83
C SER A 384 28.05 31.32 -7.95
N MET A 385 27.55 31.22 -9.18
CA MET A 385 28.36 31.29 -10.40
C MET A 385 28.20 32.68 -11.03
N PRO A 386 29.08 33.66 -10.73
CA PRO A 386 28.95 35.03 -11.22
C PRO A 386 29.01 35.11 -12.76
N ASN A 387 29.95 34.38 -13.37
CA ASN A 387 30.17 34.36 -14.83
C ASN A 387 29.02 33.71 -15.62
N PHE A 388 28.00 33.17 -14.96
CA PHE A 388 26.84 32.60 -15.64
C PHE A 388 25.99 33.67 -16.33
N SER A 389 25.93 34.88 -15.76
CA SER A 389 25.23 36.01 -16.37
C SER A 389 25.82 36.38 -17.73
N ASP A 390 27.15 36.48 -17.82
CA ASP A 390 27.88 36.75 -19.07
C ASP A 390 27.76 35.61 -20.10
N PHE A 391 27.61 34.37 -19.61
CA PHE A 391 27.44 33.19 -20.46
C PHE A 391 26.01 33.07 -21.03
N TYR A 392 25.02 33.64 -20.35
CA TYR A 392 23.63 33.56 -20.77
C TYR A 392 23.40 34.44 -22.01
N SER A 393 22.98 33.80 -23.11
CA SER A 393 22.60 34.50 -24.34
C SER A 393 21.32 33.90 -24.94
N GLU A 394 20.37 34.76 -25.32
CA GLU A 394 19.09 34.37 -25.92
C GLU A 394 19.14 34.28 -27.46
N GLU A 395 20.34 34.25 -28.03
CA GLU A 395 20.53 34.18 -29.47
C GLU A 395 19.94 32.87 -30.05
N THR A 396 19.49 32.92 -31.31
CA THR A 396 18.94 31.76 -32.01
C THR A 396 19.94 30.61 -32.14
N VAL A 397 21.25 30.93 -32.11
CA VAL A 397 22.35 29.96 -32.10
C VAL A 397 22.36 29.13 -30.81
N ASN A 398 21.90 29.70 -29.69
CA ASN A 398 21.84 29.07 -28.38
C ASN A 398 20.45 28.50 -28.06
N ASN A 399 19.64 28.19 -29.08
CA ASN A 399 18.27 27.70 -28.94
C ASN A 399 17.43 28.56 -27.95
N GLN A 400 17.54 29.89 -28.04
CA GLN A 400 16.84 30.84 -27.16
C GLN A 400 17.19 30.65 -25.66
N GLY A 401 18.45 30.37 -25.34
CA GLY A 401 18.93 30.22 -23.96
C GLY A 401 18.73 28.82 -23.35
N LEU A 402 18.12 27.89 -24.09
CA LEU A 402 17.83 26.53 -23.59
C LEU A 402 19.11 25.75 -23.22
N GLU A 403 20.20 25.90 -23.97
CA GLU A 403 21.45 25.18 -23.65
C GLU A 403 22.12 25.74 -22.39
N CYS A 404 21.99 27.04 -22.11
CA CYS A 404 22.44 27.62 -20.84
C CYS A 404 21.66 27.04 -19.65
N LEU A 405 20.34 26.85 -19.80
CA LEU A 405 19.52 26.22 -18.78
C LEU A 405 19.86 24.73 -18.59
N ARG A 406 20.17 23.99 -19.67
CA ARG A 406 20.63 22.60 -19.56
C ARG A 406 21.96 22.50 -18.84
N PHE A 407 22.91 23.38 -19.14
CA PHE A 407 24.19 23.44 -18.45
C PHE A 407 23.99 23.72 -16.95
N LEU A 408 23.18 24.73 -16.62
CA LEU A 408 22.84 25.02 -15.22
C LEU A 408 22.20 23.80 -14.55
N ASN A 409 21.28 23.12 -15.23
CA ASN A 409 20.63 21.92 -14.70
C ASN A 409 21.63 20.80 -14.39
N GLU A 410 22.63 20.59 -15.24
CA GLU A 410 23.69 19.60 -15.02
C GLU A 410 24.53 19.95 -13.80
N VAL A 411 24.97 21.21 -13.69
CA VAL A 411 25.74 21.68 -12.51
C VAL A 411 24.95 21.46 -11.22
N ILE A 412 23.67 21.86 -11.20
CA ILE A 412 22.82 21.70 -10.02
C ILE A 412 22.56 20.21 -9.73
N SER A 413 22.39 19.38 -10.75
CA SER A 413 22.19 17.93 -10.58
C SER A 413 23.43 17.26 -9.98
N ASP A 414 24.63 17.63 -10.41
CA ASP A 414 25.89 17.12 -9.85
C ASP A 414 26.11 17.62 -8.41
N PHE A 415 25.67 18.84 -8.08
CA PHE A 415 25.65 19.32 -6.70
C PHE A 415 24.66 18.56 -5.82
N ASP A 416 23.47 18.25 -6.34
CA ASP A 416 22.46 17.47 -5.63
C ASP A 416 22.93 16.01 -5.41
N ALA A 417 23.65 15.42 -6.36
CA ALA A 417 24.24 14.08 -6.22
C ALA A 417 25.24 13.99 -5.06
N LEU A 418 25.89 15.10 -4.68
CA LEU A 418 26.76 15.13 -3.49
C LEU A 418 25.95 14.98 -2.20
N LEU A 419 24.69 15.45 -2.14
CA LEU A 419 23.84 15.31 -0.96
C LEU A 419 23.38 13.86 -0.71
N GLU A 420 23.43 13.01 -1.74
CA GLU A 420 23.13 11.58 -1.62
C GLU A 420 24.24 10.82 -0.88
N LEU A 421 25.45 11.39 -0.76
CA LEU A 421 26.55 10.75 -0.07
C LEU A 421 26.27 10.69 1.45
N PRO A 422 26.50 9.54 2.12
CA PRO A 422 26.26 9.40 3.56
C PRO A 422 26.97 10.43 4.44
N LYS A 423 28.10 10.97 3.97
CA LYS A 423 28.87 12.03 4.66
C LYS A 423 28.08 13.35 4.78
N PHE A 424 27.19 13.65 3.82
CA PHE A 424 26.51 14.93 3.69
C PHE A 424 25.01 14.85 4.02
N GLN A 425 24.56 13.78 4.69
CA GLN A 425 23.16 13.57 5.07
C GLN A 425 22.59 14.69 5.98
N ASP A 426 23.45 15.39 6.73
CA ASP A 426 23.05 16.51 7.61
C ASP A 426 22.98 17.87 6.89
N ILE A 427 23.29 17.90 5.58
CA ILE A 427 23.21 19.10 4.75
C ILE A 427 21.87 19.09 4.02
N ILE A 428 21.12 20.17 4.16
CA ILE A 428 19.82 20.35 3.53
C ILE A 428 19.93 21.46 2.49
N LYS A 429 19.62 21.13 1.24
CA LYS A 429 19.37 22.12 0.20
C LYS A 429 18.13 22.93 0.56
N ILE A 430 18.25 24.26 0.56
CA ILE A 430 17.11 25.15 0.81
C ILE A 430 16.42 25.47 -0.51
N LYS A 431 17.16 26.09 -1.44
CA LYS A 431 16.65 26.49 -2.75
C LYS A 431 17.78 26.82 -3.71
N THR A 432 17.41 26.94 -4.98
CA THR A 432 18.24 27.55 -6.01
C THR A 432 17.65 28.92 -6.35
N ILE A 433 18.51 29.93 -6.50
CA ILE A 433 18.13 31.31 -6.84
C ILE A 433 18.97 31.73 -8.03
N GLY A 434 18.41 31.65 -9.25
CA GLY A 434 19.20 31.84 -10.47
C GLY A 434 20.36 30.85 -10.55
N SER A 435 21.59 31.37 -10.64
CA SER A 435 22.83 30.58 -10.63
C SER A 435 23.42 30.34 -9.23
N THR A 436 22.69 30.70 -8.18
CA THR A 436 23.11 30.55 -6.78
C THR A 436 22.47 29.33 -6.12
N TYR A 437 23.31 28.47 -5.55
CA TYR A 437 22.93 27.31 -4.76
C TYR A 437 22.94 27.66 -3.27
N MET A 438 21.83 27.42 -2.56
CA MET A 438 21.69 27.70 -1.14
C MET A 438 21.50 26.40 -0.35
N ALA A 439 22.36 26.17 0.64
CA ALA A 439 22.31 25.00 1.51
C ALA A 439 22.55 25.40 2.98
N ALA A 440 22.04 24.59 3.90
CA ALA A 440 22.23 24.79 5.33
C ALA A 440 22.53 23.47 6.04
N SER A 441 23.21 23.55 7.18
CA SER A 441 23.49 22.41 8.06
C SER A 441 23.06 22.70 9.49
N GLY A 442 22.78 21.65 10.28
CA GLY A 442 22.30 21.80 11.67
C GLY A 442 20.77 21.90 11.80
N LEU A 443 20.03 21.60 10.73
CA LEU A 443 18.57 21.57 10.71
C LEU A 443 17.96 20.19 11.04
N ASN A 444 18.81 19.15 11.13
CA ASN A 444 18.37 17.78 11.39
C ASN A 444 17.90 17.61 12.86
N PRO A 445 16.62 17.27 13.12
CA PRO A 445 16.10 17.19 14.49
C PRO A 445 16.61 15.97 15.28
N THR A 446 17.22 14.97 14.63
CA THR A 446 17.83 13.83 15.34
C THR A 446 19.07 14.22 16.14
N ARG A 447 19.61 15.42 15.86
CA ARG A 447 20.79 15.94 16.52
C ARG A 447 20.42 16.52 17.89
N VAL A 448 20.70 15.75 18.94
CA VAL A 448 20.53 16.21 20.33
C VAL A 448 21.84 16.85 20.79
N VAL A 449 21.91 18.17 20.71
CA VAL A 449 23.06 18.96 21.19
C VAL A 449 22.69 19.62 22.51
N LYS A 450 23.53 19.49 23.53
CA LYS A 450 23.38 20.22 24.79
C LYS A 450 24.20 21.51 24.74
N PRO A 451 23.75 22.58 25.41
CA PRO A 451 24.50 23.83 25.46
C PRO A 451 25.94 23.68 26.00
N ASP A 452 26.14 22.70 26.89
CA ASP A 452 27.43 22.42 27.56
C ASP A 452 28.36 21.52 26.73
N ASP A 453 27.94 21.05 25.55
CA ASP A 453 28.78 20.21 24.71
C ASP A 453 29.96 21.02 24.13
N PRO A 454 31.12 20.38 23.89
CA PRO A 454 32.27 21.05 23.28
C PRO A 454 31.94 21.67 21.92
N THR A 455 32.57 22.80 21.59
CA THR A 455 32.43 23.51 20.30
C THR A 455 32.62 22.57 19.10
N GLU A 456 33.55 21.61 19.19
CA GLU A 456 33.81 20.62 18.15
C GLU A 456 32.60 19.71 17.87
N VAL A 457 31.84 19.36 18.91
CA VAL A 457 30.62 18.55 18.78
C VAL A 457 29.45 19.43 18.30
N ARG A 458 29.33 20.65 18.85
CA ARG A 458 28.27 21.63 18.54
C ARG A 458 28.36 22.20 17.13
N TRP A 459 29.54 22.28 16.54
CA TRP A 459 29.74 22.84 15.20
C TRP A 459 30.32 21.84 14.18
N ALA A 460 30.29 20.54 14.48
CA ALA A 460 30.70 19.50 13.52
C ALA A 460 29.96 19.62 12.17
N HIS A 461 28.67 19.96 12.19
CA HIS A 461 27.86 20.19 10.98
C HIS A 461 28.35 21.40 10.15
N LEU A 462 29.00 22.39 10.78
CA LEU A 462 29.57 23.54 10.08
C LEU A 462 30.83 23.13 9.31
N ALA A 463 31.68 22.29 9.91
CA ALA A 463 32.82 21.70 9.21
C ALA A 463 32.38 20.82 8.02
N LEU A 464 31.31 20.03 8.19
CA LEU A 464 30.71 19.26 7.08
C LEU A 464 30.20 20.17 5.95
N LEU A 465 29.59 21.31 6.28
CA LEU A 465 29.13 22.29 5.28
C LEU A 465 30.29 22.90 4.49
N VAL A 466 31.44 23.15 5.15
CA VAL A 466 32.66 23.63 4.48
C VAL A 466 33.27 22.55 3.59
N ASP A 467 33.32 21.30 4.06
CA ASP A 467 33.75 20.17 3.24
C ASP A 467 32.85 20.02 2.00
N PHE A 468 31.54 20.19 2.15
CA PHE A 468 30.61 20.19 1.02
C PHE A 468 30.89 21.34 0.05
N ALA A 469 31.13 22.56 0.53
CA ALA A 469 31.51 23.69 -0.31
C ALA A 469 32.80 23.45 -1.12
N LEU A 470 33.78 22.73 -0.53
CA LEU A 470 34.99 22.32 -1.24
C LEU A 470 34.70 21.24 -2.30
N GLU A 471 33.79 20.30 -2.04
CA GLU A 471 33.35 19.32 -3.04
C GLU A 471 32.55 19.97 -4.18
N LEU A 472 31.70 20.97 -3.90
CA LEU A 472 31.02 21.75 -4.96
C LEU A 472 32.04 22.39 -5.92
N LYS A 473 33.14 22.94 -5.39
CA LYS A 473 34.21 23.52 -6.20
C LYS A 473 34.88 22.47 -7.10
N LYS A 474 35.13 21.26 -6.59
CA LYS A 474 35.69 20.15 -7.37
C LYS A 474 34.71 19.65 -8.43
N ALA A 475 33.43 19.52 -8.10
CA ALA A 475 32.39 19.12 -9.04
C ALA A 475 32.31 20.11 -10.22
N LEU A 476 32.30 21.42 -9.95
CA LEU A 476 32.32 22.42 -11.01
C LEU A 476 33.61 22.36 -11.86
N GLN A 477 34.76 22.10 -11.24
CA GLN A 477 36.02 21.91 -11.98
C GLN A 477 35.96 20.72 -12.94
N SER A 478 35.40 19.58 -12.51
CA SER A 478 35.17 18.42 -13.38
C SER A 478 34.26 18.76 -14.56
N ILE A 479 33.17 19.52 -14.32
CA ILE A 479 32.25 19.94 -15.38
C ILE A 479 32.94 20.91 -16.36
N ASN A 480 33.76 21.83 -15.87
CA ASN A 480 34.54 22.75 -16.71
C ASN A 480 35.50 21.99 -17.65
N GLU A 481 36.20 20.98 -17.13
CA GLU A 481 37.11 20.14 -17.93
C GLU A 481 36.36 19.38 -19.04
N GLN A 482 35.14 18.93 -18.78
CA GLN A 482 34.32 18.20 -19.74
C GLN A 482 33.62 19.10 -20.77
N SER A 483 33.22 20.31 -20.36
CA SER A 483 32.45 21.25 -21.18
C SER A 483 33.30 22.30 -21.90
N PHE A 484 34.62 22.33 -21.67
CA PHE A 484 35.55 23.37 -22.16
C PHE A 484 35.14 24.79 -21.76
N ASN A 485 34.46 24.94 -20.62
CA ASN A 485 34.08 26.21 -20.04
C ASN A 485 34.96 26.57 -18.84
N HIS A 486 34.88 27.82 -18.38
CA HIS A 486 35.62 28.30 -17.21
C HIS A 486 34.71 29.03 -16.23
N PHE A 487 33.85 28.27 -15.55
CA PHE A 487 33.04 28.79 -14.45
C PHE A 487 33.79 28.71 -13.13
N VAL A 488 33.58 29.71 -12.28
CA VAL A 488 34.16 29.76 -10.93
C VAL A 488 33.04 29.97 -9.92
N LEU A 489 33.14 29.30 -8.76
CA LEU A 489 32.22 29.53 -7.66
C LEU A 489 32.71 30.69 -6.80
N LYS A 490 31.78 31.56 -6.43
CA LYS A 490 31.92 32.57 -5.39
C LYS A 490 31.05 32.13 -4.23
N MET A 491 31.64 31.94 -3.04
CA MET A 491 30.95 31.29 -1.93
C MET A 491 31.04 32.10 -0.64
N GLY A 492 29.95 32.13 0.12
CA GLY A 492 29.85 32.76 1.42
C GLY A 492 29.28 31.80 2.46
N ILE A 493 29.95 31.67 3.60
CA ILE A 493 29.48 30.86 4.73
C ILE A 493 29.41 31.72 5.98
N ASN A 494 28.32 31.57 6.72
CA ASN A 494 28.17 32.12 8.06
C ASN A 494 27.38 31.15 8.95
N HIS A 495 27.45 31.34 10.26
CA HIS A 495 26.71 30.53 11.23
C HIS A 495 25.88 31.39 12.19
N GLY A 496 24.96 30.75 12.91
CA GLY A 496 24.16 31.38 13.97
C GLY A 496 22.67 31.01 13.92
N PRO A 497 21.82 31.74 14.67
CA PRO A 497 20.41 31.41 14.83
C PRO A 497 19.57 31.80 13.61
N ILE A 498 18.59 30.96 13.29
CA ILE A 498 17.62 31.14 12.20
C ILE A 498 16.22 30.66 12.63
N THR A 499 15.21 31.10 11.89
CA THR A 499 13.85 30.56 11.95
C THR A 499 13.54 29.90 10.62
N ALA A 500 13.13 28.63 10.63
CA ALA A 500 12.69 27.89 9.47
C ALA A 500 11.17 27.74 9.46
N GLY A 501 10.56 27.57 8.30
CA GLY A 501 9.12 27.39 8.20
C GLY A 501 8.66 27.11 6.78
N VAL A 502 7.37 26.75 6.64
CA VAL A 502 6.73 26.53 5.34
C VAL A 502 5.75 27.66 5.06
N ILE A 503 5.92 28.33 3.92
CA ILE A 503 5.06 29.43 3.48
C ILE A 503 4.42 29.08 2.13
N GLY A 504 3.18 29.53 1.94
CA GLY A 504 2.47 29.50 0.66
C GLY A 504 1.36 28.44 0.61
N ALA A 505 0.12 28.88 0.36
CA ALA A 505 -1.04 27.99 0.31
C ALA A 505 -1.16 27.19 -1.00
N ARG A 506 -0.66 27.73 -2.12
CA ARG A 506 -0.72 27.09 -3.45
C ARG A 506 0.60 26.45 -3.88
N LYS A 507 1.71 27.06 -3.50
CA LYS A 507 3.07 26.58 -3.76
C LYS A 507 3.81 26.61 -2.42
N PRO A 508 3.58 25.62 -1.54
CA PRO A 508 4.26 25.56 -0.27
C PRO A 508 5.77 25.43 -0.52
N HIS A 509 6.55 26.25 0.17
CA HIS A 509 8.00 26.22 0.10
C HIS A 509 8.58 26.29 1.50
N TYR A 510 9.50 25.38 1.79
CA TYR A 510 10.31 25.43 3.01
C TYR A 510 11.45 26.43 2.80
N ASP A 511 11.63 27.34 3.75
CA ASP A 511 12.67 28.36 3.68
C ASP A 511 13.16 28.72 5.09
N ILE A 512 14.30 29.44 5.14
CA ILE A 512 14.93 29.88 6.38
C ILE A 512 15.15 31.39 6.38
N TRP A 513 14.87 32.01 7.53
CA TRP A 513 14.99 33.45 7.77
C TRP A 513 15.87 33.72 8.97
N GLY A 514 16.62 34.82 8.92
CA GLY A 514 17.43 35.27 10.04
C GLY A 514 18.59 36.15 9.60
N ASN A 515 19.18 36.87 10.55
CA ASN A 515 20.34 37.70 10.27
C ASN A 515 21.53 36.87 9.77
N THR A 516 21.68 35.62 10.23
CA THR A 516 22.71 34.69 9.75
C THR A 516 22.63 34.45 8.25
N VAL A 517 21.42 34.30 7.69
CA VAL A 517 21.19 34.10 6.24
C VAL A 517 21.64 35.35 5.46
N ASN A 518 21.27 36.54 5.95
CA ASN A 518 21.64 37.81 5.32
C ASN A 518 23.15 38.03 5.32
N VAL A 519 23.83 37.72 6.42
CA VAL A 519 25.29 37.83 6.52
C VAL A 519 25.96 36.81 5.58
N ALA A 520 25.48 35.57 5.50
CA ALA A 520 26.01 34.56 4.57
C ALA A 520 25.88 35.00 3.10
N SER A 521 24.71 35.51 2.71
CA SER A 521 24.49 36.08 1.37
C SER A 521 25.41 37.29 1.09
N ARG A 522 25.73 38.10 2.10
CA ARG A 522 26.72 39.20 1.97
C ARG A 522 28.15 38.69 1.85
N MET A 523 28.51 37.62 2.54
CA MET A 523 29.83 36.99 2.39
C MET A 523 29.98 36.40 0.98
N GLU A 524 28.91 35.89 0.38
CA GLU A 524 28.93 35.47 -1.02
C GLU A 524 29.06 36.69 -1.92
N SER A 525 28.11 37.62 -1.92
CA SER A 525 28.06 38.75 -2.87
C SER A 525 29.26 39.68 -2.81
N THR A 526 29.89 39.88 -1.64
CA THR A 526 31.12 40.69 -1.54
C THR A 526 32.38 39.88 -1.84
N GLY A 527 32.31 38.55 -1.94
CA GLY A 527 33.44 37.64 -2.12
C GLY A 527 34.19 37.74 -3.43
N LYS A 528 35.45 37.29 -3.40
CA LYS A 528 36.25 37.09 -4.61
C LYS A 528 35.85 35.80 -5.30
N ALA A 529 35.75 35.82 -6.62
CA ALA A 529 35.47 34.63 -7.42
C ALA A 529 36.54 33.55 -7.21
N GLY A 530 36.10 32.31 -7.04
CA GLY A 530 36.97 31.15 -6.73
C GLY A 530 37.28 30.95 -5.24
N CYS A 531 36.86 31.87 -4.36
CA CYS A 531 37.12 31.83 -2.92
C CYS A 531 35.85 31.53 -2.10
N ILE A 532 36.05 30.97 -0.91
CA ILE A 532 35.02 30.85 0.13
C ILE A 532 35.31 31.91 1.17
N GLN A 533 34.35 32.80 1.40
CA GLN A 533 34.46 33.86 2.40
C GLN A 533 33.66 33.55 3.66
N VAL A 534 34.26 33.87 4.80
CA VAL A 534 33.65 33.69 6.13
C VAL A 534 33.84 34.92 7.01
N THR A 535 32.98 35.05 8.02
CA THR A 535 33.12 36.03 9.11
C THR A 535 34.22 35.61 10.09
N ALA A 536 34.73 36.56 10.89
CA ALA A 536 35.70 36.27 11.95
C ALA A 536 35.22 35.19 12.93
N GLU A 537 33.99 35.27 13.41
CA GLU A 537 33.40 34.28 14.33
C GLU A 537 33.37 32.87 13.70
N THR A 538 33.03 32.78 12.41
CA THR A 538 33.00 31.50 11.69
C THR A 538 34.42 30.94 11.49
N CYS A 539 35.39 31.82 11.24
CA CYS A 539 36.80 31.48 11.11
C CYS A 539 37.35 30.85 12.40
N GLU A 540 37.08 31.46 13.56
CA GLU A 540 37.53 30.95 14.87
C GLU A 540 37.05 29.53 15.16
N ILE A 541 35.77 29.24 14.86
CA ILE A 541 35.22 27.89 15.00
C ILE A 541 35.91 26.93 14.03
N LEU A 542 36.04 27.29 12.76
CA LEU A 542 36.61 26.39 11.75
C LEU A 542 38.11 26.13 11.95
N GLN A 543 38.84 27.07 12.54
CA GLN A 543 40.25 26.84 12.91
C GLN A 543 40.41 25.67 13.89
N SER A 544 39.46 25.44 14.80
CA SER A 544 39.50 24.27 15.70
C SER A 544 39.33 22.95 14.95
N PHE A 545 38.76 22.96 13.74
CA PHE A 545 38.65 21.80 12.86
C PHE A 545 39.81 21.65 11.86
N GLY A 546 40.85 22.48 11.98
CA GLY A 546 42.07 22.41 11.16
C GLY A 546 41.98 23.14 9.81
N TYR A 547 41.01 24.04 9.63
CA TYR A 547 40.93 24.88 8.43
C TYR A 547 41.86 26.10 8.54
N THR A 548 42.51 26.44 7.42
CA THR A 548 43.43 27.60 7.31
C THR A 548 42.80 28.72 6.50
N PHE A 549 43.07 29.96 6.93
CA PHE A 549 42.41 31.15 6.40
C PHE A 549 43.40 32.26 6.12
N GLU A 550 43.09 33.08 5.12
CA GLU A 550 43.76 34.33 4.79
C GLU A 550 42.89 35.51 5.23
N GLN A 551 43.47 36.49 5.92
CA GLN A 551 42.73 37.69 6.30
C GLN A 551 42.45 38.54 5.06
N ARG A 552 41.17 38.81 4.80
CA ARG A 552 40.74 39.71 3.72
C ARG A 552 40.78 41.17 4.16
N GLY A 553 40.17 41.44 5.32
CA GLY A 553 39.95 42.80 5.82
C GLY A 553 38.50 43.06 6.22
N LEU A 554 38.19 44.35 6.42
CA LEU A 554 36.86 44.81 6.83
C LEU A 554 35.93 44.90 5.62
N VAL A 555 34.72 44.37 5.77
CA VAL A 555 33.64 44.44 4.78
C VAL A 555 32.41 45.05 5.44
N ALA A 556 31.82 46.05 4.78
CA ALA A 556 30.60 46.69 5.26
C ALA A 556 29.39 45.76 5.07
N VAL A 557 28.68 45.50 6.16
CA VAL A 557 27.45 44.70 6.18
C VAL A 557 26.31 45.54 6.75
N LYS A 558 25.24 45.69 5.95
CA LYS A 558 24.05 46.47 6.32
C LYS A 558 23.48 45.98 7.66
N GLY A 559 23.37 46.91 8.62
CA GLY A 559 22.85 46.63 9.97
C GLY A 559 23.86 46.03 10.97
N LYS A 560 25.07 45.65 10.53
CA LYS A 560 26.16 45.14 11.39
C LYS A 560 27.41 46.01 11.40
N GLY A 561 27.51 46.99 10.49
CA GLY A 561 28.68 47.85 10.36
C GLY A 561 29.81 47.15 9.60
N GLN A 562 31.05 47.41 9.99
CA GLN A 562 32.24 46.78 9.39
C GLN A 562 32.55 45.45 10.09
N LEU A 563 32.55 44.35 9.35
CA LEU A 563 32.92 43.02 9.85
C LEU A 563 34.29 42.60 9.33
N MET A 564 35.11 42.03 10.20
CA MET A 564 36.36 41.39 9.78
C MET A 564 36.05 40.06 9.08
N THR A 565 36.66 39.85 7.92
CA THR A 565 36.38 38.72 7.04
C THR A 565 37.65 38.01 6.59
N TYR A 566 37.49 36.74 6.24
CA TYR A 566 38.58 35.83 5.90
C TYR A 566 38.22 34.99 4.67
N TYR A 567 39.23 34.61 3.89
CA TYR A 567 39.10 33.62 2.83
C TYR A 567 39.63 32.26 3.30
N LEU A 568 38.90 31.19 3.01
CA LEU A 568 39.38 29.83 3.26
C LEU A 568 40.46 29.45 2.23
N ILE A 569 41.61 29.00 2.72
CA ILE A 569 42.72 28.50 1.89
C ILE A 569 42.57 26.98 1.70
N GLY A 570 42.30 26.25 2.77
CA GLY A 570 42.14 24.78 2.74
C GLY A 570 42.12 24.16 4.13
N LYS A 571 42.30 22.84 4.19
CA LYS A 571 42.43 22.09 5.45
C LYS A 571 43.89 21.72 5.65
N GLY A 572 44.51 22.26 6.70
CA GLY A 572 45.91 22.00 7.01
C GLY A 572 46.10 20.57 7.50
N GLY A 573 46.95 19.79 6.84
CA GLY A 573 47.49 18.57 7.43
C GLY A 573 48.29 18.94 8.69
N GLY A 574 47.96 18.33 9.82
CA GLY A 574 48.38 18.78 11.14
C GLY A 574 49.89 19.01 11.34
N GLY A 575 50.21 19.96 12.23
CA GLY A 575 51.51 20.10 12.87
C GLY A 575 52.40 21.21 12.31
N GLY A 576 52.15 22.46 12.72
CA GLY A 576 53.06 23.57 12.48
C GLY A 576 52.72 24.77 13.36
N VAL A 577 53.36 24.85 14.53
CA VAL A 577 53.29 25.98 15.47
C VAL A 577 53.68 27.27 14.74
N PHE A 578 52.80 28.27 14.70
CA PHE A 578 53.16 29.63 14.36
C PHE A 578 53.51 30.39 15.64
N THR A 579 54.79 30.72 15.81
CA THR A 579 55.25 31.74 16.77
C THR A 579 54.95 33.14 16.22
N PRO A 580 54.49 34.10 17.05
CA PRO A 580 54.30 35.46 16.61
C PRO A 580 55.67 36.15 16.53
N GLN A 581 56.08 36.57 15.34
CA GLN A 581 57.28 37.40 15.18
C GLN A 581 56.89 38.89 15.18
N ALA A 582 57.66 39.63 15.98
CA ALA A 582 57.42 40.99 16.41
C ALA A 582 57.46 42.05 15.29
N SER A 583 56.71 43.11 15.54
CA SER A 583 56.65 44.39 14.82
C SER A 583 57.98 45.14 14.74
N PRO A 584 58.21 45.90 13.65
CA PRO A 584 58.96 47.16 13.69
C PRO A 584 58.04 48.37 13.45
N GLN A 585 58.16 49.40 14.32
CA GLN A 585 57.69 50.78 14.08
C GLN A 585 58.81 51.62 13.38
N PRO A 586 58.61 52.91 13.05
CA PRO A 586 57.79 53.41 11.95
C PRO A 586 58.63 54.31 11.00
N GLY A 587 58.23 54.44 9.74
CA GLY A 587 58.84 55.46 8.87
C GLY A 587 58.28 55.50 7.45
N GLY A 588 57.71 56.64 7.06
CA GLY A 588 57.49 57.03 5.68
C GLY A 588 56.03 57.21 5.28
N GLU A 589 55.54 58.46 5.32
CA GLU A 589 54.33 58.89 4.62
C GLU A 589 54.38 58.55 3.13
N ARG A 590 53.33 57.90 2.61
CA ARG A 590 52.91 58.04 1.22
C ARG A 590 51.39 58.03 1.13
N ILE A 591 50.90 59.05 0.46
CA ILE A 591 49.51 59.47 0.29
C ILE A 591 48.73 58.36 -0.44
N MET A 592 47.56 57.97 0.11
CA MET A 592 46.56 57.15 -0.59
C MET A 592 45.78 58.04 -1.56
N GLU A 593 45.74 57.66 -2.84
CA GLU A 593 44.74 58.15 -3.79
C GLU A 593 43.45 57.34 -3.60
N THR A 594 42.37 58.06 -3.27
CA THR A 594 40.99 57.56 -3.28
C THR A 594 40.48 57.52 -4.72
N VAL A 595 40.10 56.34 -5.21
CA VAL A 595 39.28 56.19 -6.42
C VAL A 595 37.82 56.38 -6.01
N LYS A 596 37.10 57.24 -6.74
CA LYS A 596 35.71 57.61 -6.46
C LYS A 596 34.75 56.49 -6.89
N GLU A 597 33.83 56.12 -6.01
CA GLU A 597 32.76 55.11 -6.16
C GLU A 597 31.43 55.72 -6.63
N GLU A 598 31.43 56.70 -7.55
CA GLU A 598 30.18 57.39 -7.96
C GLU A 598 29.45 56.72 -9.15
N GLU A 599 30.03 55.75 -9.87
CA GLU A 599 29.38 55.10 -11.03
C GLU A 599 28.73 53.73 -10.73
N GLU A 600 29.08 53.03 -9.64
CA GLU A 600 28.46 51.73 -9.29
C GLU A 600 27.18 51.85 -8.42
N GLU A 601 26.92 53.03 -7.84
CA GLU A 601 25.69 53.27 -7.06
C GLU A 601 24.43 53.40 -7.95
N GLU A 602 24.54 53.89 -9.19
CA GLU A 602 23.38 54.09 -10.07
C GLU A 602 22.80 52.77 -10.64
N GLU A 603 23.64 51.78 -10.96
CA GLU A 603 23.16 50.47 -11.43
C GLU A 603 22.57 49.60 -10.30
N ALA A 604 23.12 49.69 -9.09
CA ALA A 604 22.59 48.98 -7.92
C ALA A 604 21.25 49.55 -7.44
N GLN A 605 21.05 50.86 -7.57
CA GLN A 605 19.79 51.53 -7.23
C GLN A 605 18.68 51.23 -8.25
N ALA A 606 19.01 51.18 -9.55
CA ALA A 606 18.05 50.88 -10.61
C ALA A 606 17.51 49.43 -10.56
N ALA A 607 18.36 48.46 -10.19
CA ALA A 607 17.93 47.07 -10.01
C ALA A 607 17.00 46.90 -8.79
N ALA A 608 17.30 47.57 -7.68
CA ALA A 608 16.51 47.49 -6.45
C ALA A 608 15.13 48.15 -6.55
N ASP A 609 15.01 49.29 -7.26
CA ASP A 609 13.73 49.96 -7.47
C ASP A 609 12.83 49.21 -8.48
N SER A 610 13.40 48.49 -9.45
CA SER A 610 12.62 47.69 -10.41
C SER A 610 11.88 46.51 -9.74
N ASP A 611 12.53 45.84 -8.78
CA ASP A 611 11.95 44.73 -8.02
C ASP A 611 10.91 45.20 -6.99
N GLN A 612 11.12 46.38 -6.39
CA GLN A 612 10.19 46.94 -5.41
C GLN A 612 8.91 47.47 -6.08
N THR A 613 9.01 48.01 -7.30
CA THR A 613 7.86 48.53 -8.06
C THR A 613 7.02 47.39 -8.68
N ALA A 614 7.64 46.25 -9.03
CA ALA A 614 6.94 45.06 -9.50
C ALA A 614 6.15 44.35 -8.38
N LEU A 615 6.61 44.44 -7.13
CA LEU A 615 5.92 43.87 -5.96
C LEU A 615 4.78 44.76 -5.43
N LEU A 616 4.87 46.09 -5.57
CA LEU A 616 3.84 47.02 -5.08
C LEU A 616 2.64 47.18 -6.04
N ASN A 617 2.82 47.01 -7.36
CA ASN A 617 1.72 47.16 -8.31
C ASN A 617 0.74 45.98 -8.38
N ASN A 618 0.99 44.87 -7.67
CA ASN A 618 0.08 43.73 -7.59
C ASN A 618 -0.76 43.66 -6.31
N VAL A 619 -0.70 44.69 -5.45
CA VAL A 619 -1.55 44.79 -4.25
C VAL A 619 -2.32 46.11 -4.29
N SER A 620 -3.28 46.22 -5.20
CA SER A 620 -4.37 47.21 -5.09
C SER A 620 -5.68 46.47 -4.83
N ILE A 621 -5.97 46.29 -3.54
CA ILE A 621 -7.27 45.83 -3.06
C ILE A 621 -8.25 46.98 -3.24
N LYS A 622 -9.11 46.92 -4.26
CA LYS A 622 -10.30 47.79 -4.34
C LYS A 622 -11.35 47.29 -3.32
N PRO A 623 -11.91 48.16 -2.47
CA PRO A 623 -13.06 47.81 -1.64
C PRO A 623 -14.31 47.74 -2.53
N ILE A 624 -15.04 46.63 -2.48
CA ILE A 624 -16.34 46.48 -3.12
C ILE A 624 -17.41 46.95 -2.13
N SER A 625 -17.97 48.13 -2.37
CA SER A 625 -19.19 48.62 -1.73
C SER A 625 -20.33 48.70 -2.75
N GLY A 626 -21.40 47.93 -2.50
CA GLY A 626 -22.79 48.29 -2.85
C GLY A 626 -23.37 47.80 -4.18
N LEU A 627 -24.48 47.04 -4.08
CA LEU A 627 -25.75 46.98 -4.86
C LEU A 627 -26.33 45.57 -4.59
N VAL A 628 -27.48 45.28 -3.95
CA VAL A 628 -28.84 45.86 -3.87
C VAL A 628 -29.46 46.18 -5.23
N ASP A 629 -30.64 45.56 -5.44
CA ASP A 629 -31.64 45.70 -6.50
C ASP A 629 -31.46 44.88 -7.80
N ALA A 630 -32.11 43.71 -7.85
CA ALA A 630 -33.26 43.38 -8.73
C ALA A 630 -33.64 41.89 -8.63
#